data_AF-A0AA36G6G4-F1
#
_entry.id   AF-A0AA36G6G4-F1
#
_cell.length_a   1.000
_cell.length_b   1.000
_cell.length_c   1.000
_cell.angle_alpha   90.00
_cell.angle_beta   90.00
_cell.angle_gamma   90.00
#
_symmetry.space_group_name_H-M   'P 1'
#
loop_
_entity.id
_entity.type
_entity.pdbx_description
1 polymer ?
#
loop_
_entity_poly.entity_id
_entity_poly.type
_entity_poly.pdbx_seq_one_letter_code
_entity_poly.pdbx_strand_id
1 'polypeptide(L)'
;MAAIDANVQLAHDPFLGMTEEDEKFYKGLAAKTLVAAATYPITAVKTLIQLGHEPFPLSSGKALIVAGRNAYFLPNGFSYAKQLAEKKGVSVLWTGLDSALVSFVVGGTVGHVAKKHLDKYYPEVGGSAEFDGKEEKALSDHESFRRMLRACIRDSTVRTVAVIVARPMTVVCVRQIAQLIGGEAKYQTVFQGLRLIGIEEGPGGLFSGLIPHILGELAVVAGVHFATYFAERAIVRSGLYEKANESEQGKKELDDVRKAVHFIVPFAVNSVTYPYSLVSTVMAVAGSGLAVSFLPYSPAFPTWMSAWDYLSPHGLKRGSRLFLREQQGAVSVGVDKQLYATNRHFV
;
A
#
# COMPACT_ATOMS: atom_id res chain seq x y z
N MET A 1 -26.79 14.62 -60.05
CA MET A 1 -25.54 14.19 -59.39
C MET A 1 -25.16 15.22 -58.34
N ALA A 2 -25.53 14.97 -57.09
CA ALA A 2 -24.89 15.54 -55.92
C ALA A 2 -25.22 14.57 -54.78
N ALA A 3 -24.27 13.67 -54.51
CA ALA A 3 -24.37 12.73 -53.40
C ALA A 3 -24.29 13.53 -52.10
N ILE A 4 -25.29 13.35 -51.25
CA ILE A 4 -25.27 13.78 -49.86
C ILE A 4 -24.36 12.78 -49.16
N ASP A 5 -23.16 13.23 -48.79
CA ASP A 5 -22.24 12.46 -47.95
C ASP A 5 -22.90 12.18 -46.60
N ALA A 6 -23.41 10.96 -46.47
CA ALA A 6 -23.80 10.37 -45.21
C ALA A 6 -22.54 10.01 -44.43
N ASN A 7 -21.88 11.01 -43.83
CA ASN A 7 -20.88 10.79 -42.80
C ASN A 7 -21.56 10.94 -41.44
N VAL A 8 -22.48 10.01 -41.15
CA VAL A 8 -22.93 9.74 -39.79
C VAL A 8 -21.73 9.11 -39.10
N GLN A 9 -20.95 9.95 -38.40
CA GLN A 9 -20.04 9.46 -37.38
C GLN A 9 -20.86 8.61 -36.43
N LEU A 10 -20.65 7.29 -36.51
CA LEU A 10 -21.12 6.31 -35.55
C LEU A 10 -20.70 6.80 -34.16
N ALA A 11 -21.64 7.42 -33.45
CA ALA A 11 -21.54 7.63 -32.03
C ALA A 11 -21.32 6.24 -31.43
N HIS A 12 -20.11 5.98 -30.96
CA HIS A 12 -19.82 4.78 -30.22
C HIS A 12 -20.68 4.86 -28.97
N ASP A 13 -21.77 4.08 -28.90
CA ASP A 13 -22.62 4.05 -27.72
C ASP A 13 -21.72 3.72 -26.52
N PRO A 14 -21.60 4.63 -25.52
CA PRO A 14 -20.74 4.40 -24.38
C PRO A 14 -21.25 3.18 -23.65
N PHE A 15 -20.36 2.20 -23.42
CA PHE A 15 -20.64 1.04 -22.60
C PHE A 15 -21.20 1.52 -21.25
N LEU A 16 -22.46 1.15 -20.93
CA LEU A 16 -23.20 1.51 -19.71
C LEU A 16 -23.61 3.00 -19.52
N GLY A 17 -23.56 3.87 -20.55
CA GLY A 17 -23.99 5.27 -20.40
C GLY A 17 -23.06 6.10 -19.50
N MET A 18 -21.80 5.69 -19.38
CA MET A 18 -20.78 6.29 -18.52
C MET A 18 -20.11 7.47 -19.23
N THR A 19 -19.58 8.44 -18.47
CA THR A 19 -18.80 9.53 -19.07
C THR A 19 -17.47 8.98 -19.61
N GLU A 20 -16.88 9.62 -20.63
CA GLU A 20 -15.60 9.18 -21.21
C GLU A 20 -14.48 9.11 -20.14
N GLU A 21 -14.50 10.02 -19.17
CA GLU A 21 -13.61 10.03 -18.01
C GLU A 21 -13.81 8.79 -17.13
N ASP A 22 -15.05 8.38 -16.89
CA ASP A 22 -15.35 7.15 -16.15
C ASP A 22 -14.87 5.93 -16.92
N GLU A 23 -15.15 5.83 -18.21
CA GLU A 23 -14.70 4.70 -19.02
C GLU A 23 -13.17 4.54 -18.97
N LYS A 24 -12.42 5.64 -19.10
CA LYS A 24 -10.96 5.64 -18.96
C LYS A 24 -10.52 5.23 -17.56
N PHE A 25 -11.21 5.70 -16.53
CA PHE A 25 -10.94 5.32 -15.15
C PHE A 25 -11.14 3.81 -14.93
N TYR A 26 -12.28 3.26 -15.33
CA TYR A 26 -12.60 1.84 -15.11
C TYR A 26 -11.73 0.90 -15.95
N LYS A 27 -11.36 1.27 -17.19
CA LYS A 27 -10.33 0.56 -17.96
C LYS A 27 -9.00 0.55 -17.22
N GLY A 28 -8.58 1.70 -16.68
CA GLY A 28 -7.38 1.82 -15.87
C GLY A 28 -7.44 1.00 -14.58
N LEU A 29 -8.59 0.98 -13.90
CA LEU A 29 -8.82 0.21 -12.69
C LEU A 29 -8.78 -1.30 -12.99
N ALA A 30 -9.40 -1.75 -14.09
CA ALA A 30 -9.35 -3.14 -14.53
C ALA A 30 -7.91 -3.59 -14.82
N ALA A 31 -7.15 -2.79 -15.57
CA ALA A 31 -5.74 -3.07 -15.84
C ALA A 31 -4.91 -3.17 -14.54
N LYS A 32 -5.09 -2.24 -13.60
CA LYS A 32 -4.42 -2.27 -12.29
C LYS A 32 -4.82 -3.50 -11.47
N THR A 33 -6.08 -3.90 -11.53
CA THR A 33 -6.61 -5.08 -10.82
C THR A 33 -5.98 -6.36 -11.37
N LEU A 34 -5.80 -6.48 -12.69
CA LEU A 34 -5.11 -7.61 -13.32
C LEU A 34 -3.63 -7.68 -12.89
N VAL A 35 -2.94 -6.55 -12.84
CA VAL A 35 -1.56 -6.49 -12.34
C VAL A 35 -1.49 -6.86 -10.85
N ALA A 36 -2.44 -6.38 -10.04
CA ALA A 36 -2.54 -6.72 -8.62
C ALA A 36 -2.78 -8.22 -8.41
N ALA A 37 -3.63 -8.85 -9.24
CA ALA A 37 -3.82 -10.28 -9.23
C ALA A 37 -2.53 -11.01 -9.62
N ALA A 38 -1.89 -10.65 -10.74
CA ALA A 38 -0.67 -11.31 -11.20
C ALA A 38 0.49 -11.24 -10.18
N THR A 39 0.57 -10.15 -9.40
CA THR A 39 1.59 -9.92 -8.38
C THR A 39 1.17 -10.33 -6.97
N TYR A 40 -0.04 -10.87 -6.79
CA TYR A 40 -0.63 -11.19 -5.49
C TYR A 40 0.21 -12.10 -4.58
N PRO A 41 0.90 -13.15 -5.09
CA PRO A 41 1.76 -13.99 -4.24
C PRO A 41 2.77 -13.20 -3.40
N ILE A 42 3.25 -12.07 -3.92
CA ILE A 42 4.17 -11.17 -3.20
C ILE A 42 3.47 -10.51 -2.01
N THR A 43 2.21 -10.11 -2.19
CA THR A 43 1.37 -9.55 -1.12
C THR A 43 1.12 -10.58 -0.02
N ALA A 44 0.73 -11.81 -0.39
CA ALA A 44 0.50 -12.88 0.57
C ALA A 44 1.74 -13.17 1.43
N VAL A 45 2.91 -13.31 0.78
CA VAL A 45 4.19 -13.51 1.47
C VAL A 45 4.57 -12.31 2.34
N LYS A 46 4.41 -11.09 1.82
CA LYS A 46 4.69 -9.88 2.58
C LYS A 46 3.82 -9.80 3.84
N THR A 47 2.53 -10.14 3.76
CA THR A 47 1.62 -10.15 4.92
C THR A 47 2.04 -11.20 5.95
N LEU A 48 2.46 -12.40 5.55
CA LEU A 48 2.99 -13.40 6.49
C LEU A 48 4.25 -12.91 7.20
N ILE A 49 5.17 -12.27 6.48
CA ILE A 49 6.38 -11.66 7.03
C ILE A 49 6.04 -10.50 7.99
N GLN A 50 5.05 -9.68 7.64
CA GLN A 50 4.56 -8.59 8.50
C GLN A 50 4.02 -9.13 9.83
N LEU A 51 3.28 -10.23 9.76
CA LEU A 51 2.79 -10.98 10.91
C LEU A 51 3.90 -11.77 11.61
N GLY A 52 5.15 -11.72 11.16
CA GLY A 52 6.32 -12.33 11.80
C GLY A 52 6.49 -13.84 11.62
N HIS A 53 5.74 -14.45 10.70
CA HIS A 53 5.84 -15.87 10.41
C HIS A 53 7.15 -16.18 9.66
N GLU A 54 8.15 -16.70 10.38
CA GLU A 54 9.48 -17.08 9.84
C GLU A 54 9.83 -18.54 10.14
N PRO A 55 9.14 -19.52 9.54
CA PRO A 55 9.33 -20.96 9.83
C PRO A 55 10.54 -21.59 9.12
N PHE A 56 11.37 -20.77 8.47
CA PHE A 56 12.42 -21.22 7.56
C PHE A 56 13.81 -20.89 8.13
N PRO A 57 14.83 -21.70 7.80
CA PRO A 57 16.15 -21.53 8.34
C PRO A 57 16.82 -20.24 7.86
N LEU A 58 17.68 -19.69 8.72
CA LEU A 58 18.52 -18.55 8.47
C LEU A 58 19.73 -18.94 7.62
N SER A 59 20.09 -18.08 6.69
CA SER A 59 21.35 -18.16 5.96
C SER A 59 22.41 -17.29 6.64
N SER A 60 23.66 -17.75 6.68
CA SER A 60 24.79 -16.94 7.17
C SER A 60 25.42 -16.18 6.01
N GLY A 61 25.72 -14.89 6.19
CA GLY A 61 26.37 -14.07 5.16
C GLY A 61 27.06 -12.84 5.73
N LYS A 62 27.65 -12.01 4.86
CA LYS A 62 28.23 -10.72 5.23
C LYS A 62 27.22 -9.59 4.98
N ALA A 63 27.09 -8.67 5.93
CA ALA A 63 26.17 -7.51 5.85
C ALA A 63 26.42 -6.59 4.64
N LEU A 64 27.67 -6.54 4.17
CA LEU A 64 28.12 -5.83 2.98
C LEU A 64 29.05 -6.78 2.21
N ILE A 65 28.87 -6.85 0.89
CA ILE A 65 29.55 -7.81 0.00
C ILE A 65 31.08 -7.71 0.11
N VAL A 66 31.62 -6.51 0.38
CA VAL A 66 33.07 -6.25 0.33
C VAL A 66 33.72 -6.11 1.72
N ALA A 67 33.00 -5.67 2.76
CA ALA A 67 33.57 -5.43 4.10
C ALA A 67 32.53 -5.45 5.24
N GLY A 68 31.57 -6.39 5.21
CA GLY A 68 30.50 -6.45 6.20
C GLY A 68 30.77 -7.38 7.38
N ARG A 69 30.17 -7.06 8.54
CA ARG A 69 30.04 -7.99 9.67
C ARG A 69 29.32 -9.27 9.25
N ASN A 70 29.64 -10.39 9.88
CA ASN A 70 28.85 -11.61 9.75
C ASN A 70 27.45 -11.33 10.33
N ALA A 71 26.42 -11.63 9.54
CA ALA A 71 25.03 -11.42 9.90
C ALA A 71 24.19 -12.62 9.42
N TYR A 72 23.11 -12.89 10.14
CA TYR A 72 22.13 -13.87 9.73
C TYR A 72 21.06 -13.21 8.87
N PHE A 73 20.66 -13.91 7.82
CA PHE A 73 19.66 -13.44 6.87
C PHE A 73 18.47 -14.39 6.83
N LEU A 74 17.29 -13.82 6.93
CA LEU A 74 16.04 -14.49 6.62
C LEU A 74 15.98 -14.77 5.10
N PRO A 75 15.26 -15.82 4.67
CA PRO A 75 15.07 -16.08 3.26
C PRO A 75 14.42 -14.87 2.59
N ASN A 76 14.89 -14.53 1.39
CA ASN A 76 14.24 -13.51 0.57
C ASN A 76 12.78 -13.90 0.26
N GLY A 77 11.94 -12.93 -0.11
CA GLY A 77 10.50 -13.14 -0.32
C GLY A 77 10.19 -14.21 -1.36
N PHE A 78 11.00 -14.37 -2.40
CA PHE A 78 10.80 -15.41 -3.40
C PHE A 78 11.20 -16.80 -2.90
N SER A 79 12.30 -16.90 -2.16
CA SER A 79 12.72 -18.13 -1.48
C SER A 79 11.69 -18.54 -0.44
N TYR A 80 11.17 -17.58 0.32
CA TYR A 80 10.07 -17.77 1.25
C TYR A 80 8.83 -18.30 0.52
N ALA A 81 8.43 -17.66 -0.60
CA ALA A 81 7.29 -18.10 -1.41
C ALA A 81 7.46 -19.54 -1.90
N LYS A 82 8.65 -19.85 -2.44
CA LYS A 82 9.00 -21.18 -2.94
C LYS A 82 8.93 -22.23 -1.83
N GLN A 83 9.58 -21.99 -0.70
CA GLN A 83 9.59 -22.93 0.43
C GLN A 83 8.19 -23.09 1.04
N LEU A 84 7.37 -22.03 1.05
CA LEU A 84 5.98 -22.10 1.50
C LEU A 84 5.13 -22.96 0.54
N ALA A 85 5.30 -22.77 -0.76
CA ALA A 85 4.62 -23.55 -1.79
C ALA A 85 5.04 -25.02 -1.80
N GLU A 86 6.32 -25.32 -1.53
CA GLU A 86 6.82 -26.69 -1.38
C GLU A 86 6.23 -27.38 -0.15
N LYS A 87 6.08 -26.67 0.98
CA LYS A 87 5.54 -27.24 2.22
C LYS A 87 4.01 -27.37 2.24
N LYS A 88 3.27 -26.41 1.69
CA LYS A 88 1.80 -26.31 1.82
C LYS A 88 1.04 -26.33 0.49
N GLY A 89 1.73 -26.39 -0.64
CA GLY A 89 1.16 -26.34 -1.98
C GLY A 89 1.12 -24.92 -2.58
N VAL A 90 1.15 -24.84 -3.91
CA VAL A 90 1.20 -23.57 -4.67
C VAL A 90 -0.08 -22.72 -4.49
N SER A 91 -1.23 -23.35 -4.29
CA SER A 91 -2.52 -22.67 -4.09
C SER A 91 -2.50 -21.73 -2.88
N VAL A 92 -1.67 -22.01 -1.87
CA VAL A 92 -1.57 -21.22 -0.65
C VAL A 92 -1.09 -19.79 -0.92
N LEU A 93 -0.27 -19.58 -1.96
CA LEU A 93 0.19 -18.24 -2.36
C LEU A 93 -0.95 -17.34 -2.84
N TRP A 94 -2.11 -17.92 -3.16
CA TRP A 94 -3.30 -17.23 -3.66
C TRP A 94 -4.39 -17.08 -2.60
N THR A 95 -4.11 -17.49 -1.35
CA THR A 95 -5.07 -17.38 -0.23
C THR A 95 -5.43 -15.91 0.02
N GLY A 96 -6.72 -15.58 0.01
CA GLY A 96 -7.23 -14.23 0.24
C GLY A 96 -7.24 -13.30 -0.99
N LEU A 97 -6.91 -13.82 -2.17
CA LEU A 97 -6.94 -13.06 -3.43
C LEU A 97 -8.32 -12.42 -3.66
N ASP A 98 -9.40 -13.16 -3.38
CA ASP A 98 -10.77 -12.67 -3.54
C ASP A 98 -11.02 -11.39 -2.71
N SER A 99 -10.72 -11.41 -1.42
CA SER A 99 -10.87 -10.26 -0.52
C SER A 99 -9.95 -9.11 -0.92
N ALA A 100 -8.73 -9.41 -1.37
CA ALA A 100 -7.79 -8.40 -1.83
C ALA A 100 -8.28 -7.65 -3.07
N LEU A 101 -8.80 -8.39 -4.06
CA LEU A 101 -9.33 -7.81 -5.29
C LEU A 101 -10.60 -7.00 -5.02
N VAL A 102 -11.52 -7.50 -4.20
CA VAL A 102 -12.73 -6.75 -3.82
C VAL A 102 -12.34 -5.48 -3.06
N SER A 103 -11.41 -5.56 -2.11
CA SER A 103 -10.90 -4.38 -1.39
C SER A 103 -10.31 -3.34 -2.34
N PHE A 104 -9.47 -3.79 -3.29
CA PHE A 104 -8.82 -2.92 -4.26
C PHE A 104 -9.83 -2.21 -5.18
N VAL A 105 -10.81 -2.96 -5.72
CA VAL A 105 -11.84 -2.40 -6.62
C VAL A 105 -12.76 -1.45 -5.87
N VAL A 106 -13.21 -1.83 -4.66
CA VAL A 106 -14.07 -0.97 -3.84
C VAL A 106 -13.35 0.30 -3.42
N GLY A 107 -12.12 0.20 -2.91
CA GLY A 107 -11.32 1.37 -2.54
C GLY A 107 -11.05 2.30 -3.72
N GLY A 108 -10.71 1.74 -4.89
CA GLY A 108 -10.51 2.52 -6.12
C GLY A 108 -11.78 3.23 -6.58
N THR A 109 -12.90 2.51 -6.63
CA THR A 109 -14.20 3.07 -7.05
C THR A 109 -14.70 4.14 -6.10
N VAL A 110 -14.65 3.88 -4.79
CA VAL A 110 -15.05 4.85 -3.76
C VAL A 110 -14.17 6.08 -3.81
N GLY A 111 -12.86 5.93 -4.01
CA GLY A 111 -11.95 7.06 -4.18
C GLY A 111 -12.32 7.94 -5.38
N HIS A 112 -12.63 7.33 -6.53
CA HIS A 112 -13.06 8.05 -7.72
C HIS A 112 -14.40 8.78 -7.52
N VAL A 113 -15.38 8.09 -6.94
CA VAL A 113 -16.69 8.70 -6.62
C VAL A 113 -16.54 9.82 -5.60
N ALA A 114 -15.72 9.64 -4.56
CA ALA A 114 -15.46 10.67 -3.55
C ALA A 114 -14.77 11.90 -4.16
N LYS A 115 -13.81 11.69 -5.07
CA LYS A 115 -13.16 12.79 -5.79
C LYS A 115 -14.17 13.57 -6.63
N LYS A 116 -14.98 12.89 -7.45
CA LYS A 116 -16.05 13.53 -8.25
C LYS A 116 -17.07 14.25 -7.38
N HIS A 117 -17.41 13.68 -6.23
CA HIS A 117 -18.31 14.30 -5.27
C HIS A 117 -17.72 15.61 -4.70
N LEU A 118 -16.44 15.59 -4.31
CA LEU A 118 -15.74 16.79 -3.87
C LEU A 118 -15.58 17.83 -4.98
N ASP A 119 -15.35 17.42 -6.22
CA ASP A 119 -15.23 18.34 -7.36
C ASP A 119 -16.57 19.02 -7.66
N LYS A 120 -17.69 18.28 -7.56
CA LYS A 120 -19.04 18.79 -7.87
C LYS A 120 -19.66 19.63 -6.76
N TYR A 121 -19.62 19.16 -5.51
CA TYR A 121 -20.38 19.76 -4.41
C TYR A 121 -19.51 20.63 -3.48
N TYR A 122 -18.20 20.37 -3.45
CA TYR A 122 -17.28 21.04 -2.55
C TYR A 122 -15.99 21.51 -3.25
N PRO A 123 -16.11 22.30 -4.34
CA PRO A 123 -14.95 22.72 -5.13
C PRO A 123 -13.98 23.59 -4.32
N GLU A 124 -14.43 24.28 -3.28
CA GLU A 124 -13.63 25.17 -2.43
C GLU A 124 -12.93 24.47 -1.25
N VAL A 125 -13.14 23.17 -1.05
CA VAL A 125 -12.44 22.42 0.00
C VAL A 125 -10.93 22.50 -0.23
N GLY A 126 -10.23 23.07 0.74
CA GLY A 126 -8.79 23.30 0.72
C GLY A 126 -8.35 24.64 0.09
N GLY A 127 -9.26 25.51 -0.35
CA GLY A 127 -8.95 26.83 -0.93
C GLY A 127 -9.58 27.06 -2.31
N SER A 128 -9.22 28.11 -3.03
CA SER A 128 -9.66 28.35 -4.41
C SER A 128 -8.90 27.46 -5.42
N ALA A 129 -9.55 27.04 -6.52
CA ALA A 129 -8.94 26.24 -7.59
C ALA A 129 -8.06 27.07 -8.55
N GLU A 130 -7.76 28.32 -8.22
CA GLU A 130 -7.19 29.33 -9.12
C GLU A 130 -5.80 29.01 -9.65
N PHE A 131 -5.08 28.09 -8.98
CA PHE A 131 -3.70 27.72 -9.29
C PHE A 131 -3.59 26.31 -9.90
N ASP A 132 -4.71 25.58 -9.98
CA ASP A 132 -4.74 24.23 -10.53
C ASP A 132 -4.42 24.31 -12.04
N GLY A 133 -3.50 23.46 -12.52
CA GLY A 133 -3.08 23.41 -13.92
C GLY A 133 -2.08 24.48 -14.38
N LYS A 134 -1.73 25.47 -13.55
CA LYS A 134 -0.67 26.45 -13.88
C LYS A 134 0.72 25.84 -13.79
N GLU A 135 1.64 26.24 -14.67
CA GLU A 135 3.04 25.81 -14.58
C GLU A 135 3.70 26.34 -13.29
N GLU A 136 4.56 25.53 -12.68
CA GLU A 136 5.20 25.85 -11.40
C GLU A 136 6.05 27.14 -11.47
N LYS A 137 6.73 27.37 -12.60
CA LYS A 137 7.54 28.59 -12.81
C LYS A 137 6.72 29.88 -12.79
N ALA A 138 5.43 29.81 -13.12
CA ALA A 138 4.55 30.97 -13.17
C ALA A 138 3.93 31.31 -11.80
N LEU A 139 4.17 30.46 -10.80
CA LEU A 139 3.60 30.59 -9.46
C LEU A 139 4.64 31.14 -8.48
N SER A 140 4.19 32.07 -7.65
CA SER A 140 4.93 32.49 -6.47
C SER A 140 5.04 31.32 -5.46
N ASP A 141 6.06 31.37 -4.59
CA ASP A 141 6.24 30.38 -3.51
C ASP A 141 4.94 30.21 -2.69
N HIS A 142 4.26 31.31 -2.39
CA HIS A 142 3.00 31.31 -1.62
C HIS A 142 1.83 30.66 -2.37
N GLU A 143 1.73 30.91 -3.68
CA GLU A 143 0.66 30.38 -4.53
C GLU A 143 0.83 28.88 -4.75
N SER A 144 2.07 28.44 -5.00
CA SER A 144 2.40 27.02 -5.11
C SER A 144 2.16 26.27 -3.80
N PHE A 145 2.51 26.88 -2.66
CA PHE A 145 2.21 26.30 -1.35
C PHE A 145 0.70 26.16 -1.10
N ARG A 146 -0.09 27.19 -1.46
CA ARG A 146 -1.55 27.15 -1.34
C ARG A 146 -2.16 26.05 -2.22
N ARG A 147 -1.67 25.91 -3.46
CA ARG A 147 -2.06 24.82 -4.36
C ARG A 147 -1.74 23.45 -3.77
N MET A 148 -0.53 23.28 -3.23
CA MET A 148 -0.12 22.04 -2.59
C MET A 148 -1.02 21.70 -1.39
N LEU A 149 -1.32 22.67 -0.53
CA LEU A 149 -2.19 22.46 0.64
C LEU A 149 -3.59 22.05 0.23
N ARG A 150 -4.15 22.72 -0.78
CA ARG A 150 -5.45 22.36 -1.38
C ARG A 150 -5.45 20.91 -1.86
N ALA A 151 -4.48 20.52 -2.68
CA ALA A 151 -4.37 19.16 -3.19
C ALA A 151 -4.21 18.14 -2.05
N CYS A 152 -3.36 18.43 -1.06
CA CYS A 152 -3.15 17.58 0.10
C CYS A 152 -4.44 17.34 0.90
N ILE A 153 -5.24 18.38 1.17
CA ILE A 153 -6.50 18.27 1.93
C ILE A 153 -7.52 17.43 1.15
N ARG A 154 -7.67 17.69 -0.15
CA ARG A 154 -8.63 16.97 -1.01
C ARG A 154 -8.25 15.50 -1.12
N ASP A 155 -6.99 15.21 -1.45
CA ASP A 155 -6.51 13.83 -1.58
C ASP A 155 -6.58 13.09 -0.23
N SER A 156 -6.29 13.75 0.88
CA SER A 156 -6.43 13.19 2.23
C SER A 156 -7.88 12.77 2.53
N THR A 157 -8.84 13.62 2.14
CA THR A 157 -10.27 13.36 2.33
C THR A 157 -10.71 12.16 1.50
N VAL A 158 -10.39 12.16 0.19
CA VAL A 158 -10.68 11.05 -0.72
C VAL A 158 -10.07 9.74 -0.20
N ARG A 159 -8.81 9.77 0.19
CA ARG A 159 -8.07 8.60 0.68
C ARG A 159 -8.68 8.04 1.96
N THR A 160 -9.05 8.91 2.89
CA THR A 160 -9.67 8.51 4.16
C THR A 160 -11.01 7.80 3.91
N VAL A 161 -11.87 8.36 3.07
CA VAL A 161 -13.17 7.74 2.72
C VAL A 161 -12.95 6.38 2.05
N ALA A 162 -12.04 6.31 1.08
CA ALA A 162 -11.71 5.06 0.39
C ALA A 162 -11.19 3.97 1.35
N VAL A 163 -10.30 4.33 2.28
CA VAL A 163 -9.73 3.40 3.27
C VAL A 163 -10.80 2.90 4.23
N ILE A 164 -11.68 3.78 4.73
CA ILE A 164 -12.77 3.38 5.63
C ILE A 164 -13.67 2.36 4.94
N VAL A 165 -14.12 2.63 3.71
CA VAL A 165 -15.02 1.70 3.01
C VAL A 165 -14.32 0.40 2.62
N ALA A 166 -13.04 0.42 2.25
CA ALA A 166 -12.28 -0.77 1.88
C ALA A 166 -11.77 -1.59 3.08
N ARG A 167 -11.81 -1.04 4.31
CA ARG A 167 -11.19 -1.67 5.48
C ARG A 167 -11.75 -3.07 5.80
N PRO A 168 -13.07 -3.30 5.82
CA PRO A 168 -13.62 -4.62 6.14
C PRO A 168 -13.05 -5.74 5.27
N MET A 169 -12.96 -5.53 3.96
CA MET A 169 -12.40 -6.52 3.02
C MET A 169 -10.90 -6.70 3.21
N THR A 170 -10.18 -5.62 3.52
CA THR A 170 -8.75 -5.70 3.86
C THR A 170 -8.52 -6.53 5.12
N VAL A 171 -9.35 -6.38 6.15
CA VAL A 171 -9.25 -7.19 7.38
C VAL A 171 -9.47 -8.66 7.08
N VAL A 172 -10.50 -9.00 6.29
CA VAL A 172 -10.75 -10.39 5.88
C VAL A 172 -9.57 -10.96 5.09
N CYS A 173 -9.02 -10.20 4.13
CA CYS A 173 -7.82 -10.61 3.39
C CYS A 173 -6.65 -10.93 4.31
N VAL A 174 -6.33 -10.03 5.26
CA VAL A 174 -5.22 -10.24 6.21
C VAL A 174 -5.46 -11.50 7.04
N ARG A 175 -6.69 -11.73 7.51
CA ARG A 175 -7.05 -12.91 8.32
C ARG A 175 -7.05 -14.22 7.53
N GLN A 176 -7.47 -14.19 6.26
CA GLN A 176 -7.35 -15.32 5.34
C GLN A 176 -5.88 -15.70 5.12
N ILE A 177 -4.96 -14.72 5.08
CA ILE A 177 -3.52 -15.02 5.01
C ILE A 177 -3.01 -15.51 6.37
N ALA A 178 -3.45 -14.88 7.46
CA ALA A 178 -2.98 -15.16 8.82
C ALA A 178 -3.33 -16.59 9.29
N GLN A 179 -4.49 -17.13 8.89
CA GLN A 179 -4.89 -18.50 9.24
C GLN A 179 -3.93 -19.57 8.71
N LEU A 180 -3.13 -19.25 7.67
CA LEU A 180 -2.09 -20.14 7.17
C LEU A 180 -1.02 -20.43 8.22
N ILE A 181 -0.80 -19.52 9.18
CA ILE A 181 0.18 -19.67 10.25
C ILE A 181 -0.25 -20.79 11.20
N GLY A 182 -1.51 -20.77 11.64
CA GLY A 182 -2.10 -21.78 12.51
C GLY A 182 -2.55 -23.07 11.79
N GLY A 183 -2.59 -23.06 10.45
CA GLY A 183 -3.17 -24.17 9.67
C GLY A 183 -4.69 -24.24 9.78
N GLU A 184 -5.33 -23.10 10.02
CA GLU A 184 -6.77 -22.97 10.26
C GLU A 184 -7.53 -22.72 8.94
N ALA A 185 -8.83 -23.00 8.93
CA ALA A 185 -9.71 -22.80 7.76
C ALA A 185 -10.96 -21.96 8.11
N LYS A 186 -10.80 -20.96 8.99
CA LYS A 186 -11.89 -20.13 9.52
C LYS A 186 -12.47 -19.17 8.48
N TYR A 187 -11.62 -18.56 7.66
CA TYR A 187 -11.98 -17.56 6.66
C TYR A 187 -11.72 -18.13 5.26
N GLN A 188 -12.78 -18.49 4.54
CA GLN A 188 -12.66 -19.10 3.22
C GLN A 188 -12.91 -18.11 2.09
N THR A 189 -13.94 -17.28 2.21
CA THR A 189 -14.30 -16.28 1.19
C THR A 189 -14.54 -14.91 1.80
N VAL A 190 -14.46 -13.85 1.00
CA VAL A 190 -14.67 -12.47 1.45
C VAL A 190 -16.01 -12.28 2.17
N PHE A 191 -17.13 -12.75 1.60
CA PHE A 191 -18.45 -12.55 2.18
C PHE A 191 -18.69 -13.43 3.41
N GLN A 192 -18.20 -14.66 3.39
CA GLN A 192 -18.25 -15.53 4.57
C GLN A 192 -17.42 -14.93 5.71
N GLY A 193 -16.24 -14.40 5.41
CA GLY A 193 -15.39 -13.72 6.40
C GLY A 193 -16.03 -12.46 6.95
N LEU A 194 -16.58 -11.58 6.10
CA LEU A 194 -17.29 -10.37 6.55
C LEU A 194 -18.44 -10.71 7.50
N ARG A 195 -19.28 -11.71 7.13
CA ARG A 195 -20.39 -12.17 7.97
C ARG A 195 -19.90 -12.75 9.29
N LEU A 196 -18.87 -13.60 9.25
CA LEU A 196 -18.35 -14.26 10.44
C LEU A 196 -17.79 -13.25 11.44
N ILE A 197 -16.95 -12.31 10.99
CA ILE A 197 -16.40 -11.25 11.84
C ILE A 197 -17.52 -10.37 12.39
N GLY A 198 -18.50 -10.02 11.56
CA GLY A 198 -19.64 -9.22 11.99
C GLY A 198 -20.50 -9.89 13.08
N ILE A 199 -20.58 -11.21 13.10
CA ILE A 199 -21.33 -11.97 14.12
C ILE A 199 -20.48 -12.20 15.38
N GLU A 200 -19.21 -12.57 15.24
CA GLU A 200 -18.36 -12.95 16.38
C GLU A 200 -17.73 -11.75 17.11
N GLU A 201 -17.34 -10.70 16.37
CA GLU A 201 -16.58 -9.55 16.89
C GLU A 201 -17.31 -8.22 16.69
N GLY A 202 -18.34 -8.20 15.85
CA GLY A 202 -19.07 -6.99 15.50
C GLY A 202 -18.24 -6.00 14.65
N PRO A 203 -18.66 -4.72 14.59
CA PRO A 203 -17.96 -3.69 13.82
C PRO A 203 -16.51 -3.48 14.25
N GLY A 204 -16.18 -3.69 15.53
CA GLY A 204 -14.82 -3.54 16.05
C GLY A 204 -13.81 -4.44 15.34
N GLY A 205 -14.19 -5.69 15.04
CA GLY A 205 -13.37 -6.62 14.27
C GLY A 205 -13.14 -6.18 12.82
N LEU A 206 -14.21 -5.76 12.13
CA LEU A 206 -14.18 -5.33 10.72
C LEU A 206 -13.32 -4.07 10.50
N PHE A 207 -13.20 -3.21 11.51
CA PHE A 207 -12.42 -1.98 11.46
C PHE A 207 -11.15 -2.03 12.32
N SER A 208 -10.76 -3.22 12.81
CA SER A 208 -9.53 -3.32 13.60
C SER A 208 -8.33 -2.83 12.80
N GLY A 209 -7.44 -2.06 13.43
CA GLY A 209 -6.28 -1.43 12.79
C GLY A 209 -6.59 -0.26 11.83
N LEU A 210 -7.83 0.25 11.79
CA LEU A 210 -8.20 1.39 10.93
C LEU A 210 -7.40 2.66 11.26
N ILE A 211 -7.26 3.00 12.55
CA ILE A 211 -6.57 4.23 12.98
C ILE A 211 -5.12 4.31 12.46
N PRO A 212 -4.23 3.32 12.74
CA PRO A 212 -2.88 3.36 12.20
C PRO A 212 -2.87 3.34 10.66
N HIS A 213 -3.85 2.70 10.00
CA HIS A 213 -3.96 2.76 8.55
C HIS A 213 -4.22 4.18 8.05
N ILE A 214 -5.22 4.87 8.60
CA ILE A 214 -5.55 6.26 8.21
C ILE A 214 -4.37 7.18 8.48
N LEU A 215 -3.74 7.09 9.65
CA LEU A 215 -2.56 7.91 9.98
C LEU A 215 -1.41 7.68 8.99
N GLY A 216 -1.14 6.41 8.63
CA GLY A 216 -0.14 6.07 7.62
C GLY A 216 -0.46 6.66 6.25
N GLU A 217 -1.70 6.55 5.80
CA GLU A 217 -2.14 7.06 4.49
C GLU A 217 -2.13 8.59 4.43
N LEU A 218 -2.58 9.27 5.49
CA LEU A 218 -2.49 10.72 5.60
C LEU A 218 -1.04 11.19 5.61
N ALA A 219 -0.16 10.50 6.32
CA ALA A 219 1.28 10.80 6.34
C ALA A 219 1.91 10.58 4.96
N VAL A 220 1.47 9.57 4.18
CA VAL A 220 1.93 9.36 2.80
C VAL A 220 1.46 10.49 1.90
N VAL A 221 0.17 10.83 1.92
CA VAL A 221 -0.40 11.90 1.10
C VAL A 221 0.30 13.22 1.41
N ALA A 222 0.41 13.59 2.69
CA ALA A 222 1.13 14.80 3.10
C ALA A 222 2.59 14.74 2.67
N GLY A 223 3.31 13.67 3.00
CA GLY A 223 4.73 13.54 2.68
C GLY A 223 5.01 13.65 1.17
N VAL A 224 4.17 13.06 0.31
CA VAL A 224 4.30 13.17 -1.14
C VAL A 224 4.06 14.60 -1.60
N HIS A 225 2.97 15.23 -1.17
CA HIS A 225 2.63 16.60 -1.57
C HIS A 225 3.70 17.61 -1.15
N PHE A 226 4.15 17.55 0.11
CA PHE A 226 5.21 18.42 0.62
C PHE A 226 6.55 18.16 -0.08
N ALA A 227 6.98 16.90 -0.23
CA ALA A 227 8.24 16.58 -0.89
C ALA A 227 8.24 16.97 -2.37
N THR A 228 7.14 16.74 -3.09
CA THR A 228 6.99 17.19 -4.48
C THR A 228 7.00 18.71 -4.56
N TYR A 229 6.32 19.43 -3.67
CA TYR A 229 6.40 20.89 -3.60
C TYR A 229 7.84 21.39 -3.44
N PHE A 230 8.59 20.87 -2.45
CA PHE A 230 9.97 21.29 -2.23
C PHE A 230 10.87 20.94 -3.43
N ALA A 231 10.69 19.76 -4.04
CA ALA A 231 11.44 19.35 -5.22
C ALA A 231 11.15 20.28 -6.41
N GLU A 232 9.88 20.58 -6.69
CA GLU A 232 9.48 21.48 -7.77
C GLU A 232 10.00 22.91 -7.54
N ARG A 233 9.96 23.44 -6.31
CA ARG A 233 10.58 24.75 -6.00
C ARG A 233 12.11 24.72 -6.15
N ALA A 234 12.76 23.61 -5.81
CA ALA A 234 14.20 23.47 -6.03
C ALA A 234 14.56 23.45 -7.52
N ILE A 235 13.75 22.79 -8.36
CA ILE A 235 13.93 22.74 -9.83
C ILE A 235 13.73 24.14 -10.45
N VAL A 236 12.75 24.92 -9.97
CA VAL A 236 12.57 26.31 -10.40
C VAL A 236 13.80 27.14 -10.03
N ARG A 237 14.30 27.05 -8.80
CA ARG A 237 15.46 27.81 -8.32
C ARG A 237 16.78 27.41 -8.99
N SER A 238 16.89 26.20 -9.52
CA SER A 238 18.08 25.75 -10.24
C SER A 238 18.14 26.21 -11.71
N GLY A 239 17.16 26.99 -12.17
CA GLY A 239 17.10 27.51 -13.55
C GLY A 239 16.79 26.45 -14.61
N LEU A 240 16.37 25.23 -14.22
CA LEU A 240 16.05 24.15 -15.16
C LEU A 240 14.86 24.50 -16.07
N TYR A 241 13.89 25.25 -15.53
CA TYR A 241 12.75 25.74 -16.30
C TYR A 241 13.13 26.80 -17.35
N GLU A 242 14.21 27.55 -17.15
CA GLU A 242 14.71 28.53 -18.14
C GLU A 242 15.40 27.79 -19.28
N LYS A 243 16.30 26.86 -18.96
CA LYS A 243 16.98 25.98 -19.93
C LYS A 243 16.00 25.18 -20.78
N ALA A 244 14.87 24.79 -20.20
CA ALA A 244 13.79 24.10 -20.91
C ALA A 244 13.05 24.98 -21.92
N ASN A 245 12.96 26.29 -21.71
CA ASN A 245 12.34 27.17 -22.71
C ASN A 245 13.31 27.47 -23.86
N GLU A 246 14.61 27.48 -23.60
CA GLU A 246 15.66 27.82 -24.58
C GLU A 246 16.06 26.64 -25.48
N SER A 247 15.95 25.40 -25.00
CA SER A 247 16.43 24.22 -25.73
C SER A 247 15.52 23.01 -25.56
N GLU A 248 15.34 22.24 -26.65
CA GLU A 248 14.65 20.94 -26.61
C GLU A 248 15.35 19.95 -25.66
N GLN A 249 16.68 20.04 -25.55
CA GLN A 249 17.45 19.22 -24.60
C GLN A 249 17.13 19.57 -23.14
N GLY A 250 16.99 20.86 -22.80
CA GLY A 250 16.56 21.31 -21.48
C GLY A 250 15.15 20.85 -21.11
N LYS A 251 14.21 20.79 -22.07
CA LYS A 251 12.86 20.23 -21.82
C LYS A 251 12.94 18.77 -21.42
N LYS A 252 13.74 17.99 -22.15
CA LYS A 252 13.93 16.57 -21.87
C LYS A 252 14.56 16.35 -20.49
N GLU A 253 15.59 17.14 -20.15
CA GLU A 253 16.22 17.09 -18.83
C GLU A 253 15.23 17.43 -17.70
N LEU A 254 14.41 18.47 -17.87
CA LEU A 254 13.36 18.83 -16.91
C LEU A 254 12.35 17.69 -16.72
N ASP A 255 11.86 17.11 -17.82
CA ASP A 255 10.89 16.01 -17.77
C ASP A 255 11.48 14.75 -17.11
N ASP A 256 12.74 14.43 -17.38
CA ASP A 256 13.42 13.27 -16.80
C ASP A 256 13.62 13.47 -15.28
N VAL A 257 14.01 14.67 -14.84
CA VAL A 257 14.11 15.02 -13.42
C VAL A 257 12.75 14.94 -12.74
N ARG A 258 11.69 15.51 -13.33
CA ARG A 258 10.33 15.47 -12.76
C ARG A 258 9.80 14.04 -12.67
N LYS A 259 10.00 13.21 -13.70
CA LYS A 259 9.67 11.78 -13.66
C LYS A 259 10.42 11.06 -12.54
N ALA A 260 11.72 11.33 -12.38
CA ALA A 260 12.52 10.75 -11.31
C ALA A 260 12.00 11.16 -9.92
N VAL A 261 11.66 12.44 -9.72
CA VAL A 261 11.05 12.96 -8.48
C VAL A 261 9.73 12.25 -8.20
N HIS A 262 8.81 12.21 -9.16
CA HIS A 262 7.50 11.55 -9.00
C HIS A 262 7.61 10.04 -8.80
N PHE A 263 8.70 9.41 -9.22
CA PHE A 263 8.98 8.00 -8.97
C PHE A 263 9.60 7.75 -7.58
N ILE A 264 10.60 8.55 -7.19
CA ILE A 264 11.38 8.34 -5.96
C ILE A 264 10.63 8.81 -4.72
N VAL A 265 9.95 9.96 -4.79
CA VAL A 265 9.28 10.58 -3.63
C VAL A 265 8.28 9.62 -2.97
N PRO A 266 7.34 8.97 -3.71
CA PRO A 266 6.42 8.02 -3.09
C PRO A 266 7.12 6.85 -2.42
N PHE A 267 8.22 6.34 -2.99
CA PHE A 267 8.98 5.24 -2.41
C PHE A 267 9.66 5.65 -1.09
N ALA A 268 10.30 6.82 -1.06
CA ALA A 268 10.96 7.36 0.12
C ALA A 268 9.95 7.60 1.26
N VAL A 269 8.82 8.25 0.96
CA VAL A 269 7.77 8.55 1.93
C VAL A 269 7.16 7.25 2.49
N ASN A 270 6.83 6.28 1.62
CA ASN A 270 6.30 4.98 2.06
C ASN A 270 7.26 4.20 2.96
N SER A 271 8.58 4.33 2.76
CA SER A 271 9.58 3.70 3.63
C SER A 271 9.53 4.25 5.06
N VAL A 272 9.29 5.55 5.21
CA VAL A 272 9.16 6.23 6.52
C VAL A 272 7.83 5.87 7.18
N THR A 273 6.73 5.91 6.45
CA THR A 273 5.37 5.64 6.98
C THR A 273 5.05 4.15 7.13
N TYR A 274 5.89 3.25 6.60
CA TYR A 274 5.74 1.80 6.68
C TYR A 274 5.28 1.24 8.05
N PRO A 275 5.82 1.70 9.20
CA PRO A 275 5.42 1.18 10.51
C PRO A 275 3.92 1.26 10.77
N TYR A 276 3.23 2.29 10.27
CA TYR A 276 1.77 2.42 10.39
C TYR A 276 1.02 1.31 9.65
N SER A 277 1.46 0.98 8.43
CA SER A 277 0.91 -0.13 7.66
C SER A 277 1.15 -1.47 8.37
N LEU A 278 2.34 -1.68 8.92
CA LEU A 278 2.64 -2.89 9.69
C LEU A 278 1.73 -3.04 10.91
N VAL A 279 1.63 -2.00 11.75
CA VAL A 279 0.79 -2.03 12.96
C VAL A 279 -0.68 -2.21 12.58
N SER A 280 -1.13 -1.62 11.47
CA SER A 280 -2.48 -1.85 10.93
C SER A 280 -2.72 -3.32 10.56
N THR A 281 -1.75 -3.99 9.93
CA THR A 281 -1.83 -5.43 9.60
C THR A 281 -1.85 -6.30 10.86
N VAL A 282 -0.99 -6.02 11.84
CA VAL A 282 -0.94 -6.75 13.12
C VAL A 282 -2.26 -6.60 13.88
N MET A 283 -2.77 -5.37 14.00
CA MET A 283 -4.05 -5.11 14.65
C MET A 283 -5.22 -5.76 13.92
N ALA A 284 -5.19 -5.91 12.59
CA ALA A 284 -6.25 -6.62 11.86
C ALA A 284 -6.42 -8.09 12.31
N VAL A 285 -5.36 -8.70 12.84
CA VAL A 285 -5.36 -10.08 13.35
C VAL A 285 -5.56 -10.14 14.86
N ALA A 286 -5.15 -9.11 15.60
CA ALA A 286 -5.33 -9.02 17.05
C ALA A 286 -6.82 -9.21 17.42
N GLY A 287 -7.08 -10.14 18.35
CA GLY A 287 -8.44 -10.45 18.82
C GLY A 287 -9.32 -11.26 17.84
N SER A 288 -8.78 -11.73 16.70
CA SER A 288 -9.56 -12.45 15.67
C SER A 288 -9.97 -13.89 16.01
N GLY A 289 -9.49 -14.41 17.15
CA GLY A 289 -9.66 -15.80 17.53
C GLY A 289 -8.83 -16.79 16.71
N LEU A 290 -7.97 -16.33 15.80
CA LEU A 290 -6.99 -17.18 15.11
C LEU A 290 -5.84 -17.55 16.06
N ALA A 291 -5.21 -18.70 15.87
CA ALA A 291 -4.11 -19.17 16.70
C ALA A 291 -2.98 -18.11 16.80
N VAL A 292 -2.68 -17.47 15.67
CA VAL A 292 -1.69 -16.39 15.56
C VAL A 292 -1.99 -15.18 16.45
N SER A 293 -3.24 -14.98 16.89
CA SER A 293 -3.64 -13.88 17.78
C SER A 293 -3.46 -14.17 19.28
N PHE A 294 -3.02 -15.38 19.65
CA PHE A 294 -2.82 -15.81 21.03
C PHE A 294 -1.37 -16.18 21.32
N LEU A 295 -1.04 -16.32 22.61
CA LEU A 295 0.21 -16.93 23.03
C LEU A 295 0.30 -18.39 22.54
N PRO A 296 1.48 -18.86 22.11
CA PRO A 296 2.80 -18.20 22.17
C PRO A 296 3.11 -17.25 21.00
N TYR A 297 2.20 -17.07 20.04
CA TYR A 297 2.46 -16.32 18.80
C TYR A 297 2.38 -14.80 18.97
N SER A 298 1.39 -14.30 19.70
CA SER A 298 1.16 -12.86 19.92
C SER A 298 0.71 -12.58 21.35
N PRO A 299 1.18 -11.50 21.99
CA PRO A 299 0.51 -10.94 23.16
C PRO A 299 -0.80 -10.25 22.76
N ALA A 300 -1.70 -10.06 23.72
CA ALA A 300 -2.94 -9.31 23.47
C ALA A 300 -2.64 -7.81 23.37
N PHE A 301 -3.08 -7.17 22.28
CA PHE A 301 -2.96 -5.73 22.07
C PHE A 301 -4.32 -5.04 22.25
N PRO A 302 -4.58 -4.36 23.38
CA PRO A 302 -5.82 -3.63 23.57
C PRO A 302 -5.93 -2.40 22.65
N THR A 303 -4.81 -1.77 22.31
CA THR A 303 -4.77 -0.59 21.43
C THR A 303 -3.64 -0.69 20.42
N TRP A 304 -3.75 0.01 19.29
CA TRP A 304 -2.68 0.03 18.29
C TRP A 304 -1.37 0.63 18.84
N MET A 305 -1.44 1.52 19.84
CA MET A 305 -0.27 2.07 20.53
C MET A 305 0.47 0.99 21.30
N SER A 306 -0.24 0.08 21.97
CA SER A 306 0.40 -1.06 22.64
C SER A 306 1.14 -1.98 21.66
N ALA A 307 0.58 -2.20 20.46
CA ALA A 307 1.27 -2.94 19.40
C ALA A 307 2.48 -2.15 18.86
N TRP A 308 2.36 -0.84 18.73
CA TRP A 308 3.47 0.02 18.33
C TRP A 308 4.64 -0.04 19.32
N ASP A 309 4.36 0.12 20.61
CA ASP A 309 5.37 0.10 21.68
C ASP A 309 6.05 -1.26 21.76
N TYR A 310 5.27 -2.34 21.64
CA TYR A 310 5.80 -3.70 21.60
C TYR A 310 6.73 -3.93 20.39
N LEU A 311 6.36 -3.41 19.22
CA LEU A 311 7.13 -3.59 17.99
C LEU A 311 8.27 -2.59 17.84
N SER A 312 8.32 -1.50 18.61
CA SER A 312 9.31 -0.43 18.46
C SER A 312 10.77 -0.87 18.55
N PRO A 313 11.16 -1.80 19.45
CA PRO A 313 12.56 -2.21 19.56
C PRO A 313 13.10 -2.91 18.30
N HIS A 314 12.34 -3.87 17.74
CA HIS A 314 12.86 -4.78 16.69
C HIS A 314 11.83 -5.20 15.62
N GLY A 315 10.59 -4.72 15.68
CA GLY A 315 9.46 -5.22 14.88
C GLY A 315 8.94 -4.25 13.82
N LEU A 316 9.05 -2.93 13.99
CA LEU A 316 8.35 -1.93 13.16
C LEU A 316 8.74 -1.92 11.66
N LYS A 317 9.85 -2.56 11.28
CA LYS A 317 10.32 -2.64 9.89
C LYS A 317 10.23 -4.05 9.30
N ARG A 318 9.61 -5.03 9.98
CA ARG A 318 9.39 -6.38 9.45
C ARG A 318 8.59 -6.32 8.16
N GLY A 319 9.10 -6.92 7.08
CA GLY A 319 8.44 -6.91 5.77
C GLY A 319 8.58 -5.60 4.98
N SER A 320 9.34 -4.61 5.48
CA SER A 320 9.67 -3.40 4.72
C SER A 320 10.61 -3.68 3.54
N ARG A 321 11.46 -4.71 3.69
CA ARG A 321 12.35 -5.24 2.66
C ARG A 321 12.02 -6.71 2.44
N LEU A 322 11.84 -7.11 1.17
CA LEU A 322 11.59 -8.50 0.81
C LEU A 322 12.87 -9.26 0.42
N PHE A 323 13.94 -8.57 0.01
CA PHE A 323 15.14 -9.23 -0.54
C PHE A 323 16.25 -9.42 0.48
N LEU A 324 16.82 -8.32 0.97
CA LEU A 324 17.89 -8.33 1.97
C LEU A 324 17.29 -8.14 3.35
N ARG A 325 16.99 -9.28 3.99
CA ARG A 325 16.26 -9.37 5.25
C ARG A 325 17.21 -9.81 6.35
N GLU A 326 17.90 -8.85 6.96
CA GLU A 326 18.81 -9.15 8.07
C GLU A 326 18.01 -9.49 9.34
N GLN A 327 18.39 -10.57 10.03
CA GLN A 327 17.84 -10.95 11.32
C GLN A 327 18.58 -10.20 12.43
N GLN A 328 17.87 -9.28 13.09
CA GLN A 328 18.41 -8.49 14.22
C GLN A 328 18.07 -9.07 15.60
N GLY A 329 17.09 -9.97 15.67
CA GLY A 329 16.63 -10.58 16.93
C GLY A 329 17.43 -11.80 17.35
N ALA A 330 16.96 -12.46 18.41
CA ALA A 330 17.55 -13.72 18.87
C ALA A 330 17.43 -14.83 17.82
N VAL A 331 18.32 -15.81 17.92
CA VAL A 331 18.40 -16.98 17.03
C VAL A 331 18.35 -18.25 17.89
N SER A 332 17.65 -19.28 17.43
CA SER A 332 17.62 -20.61 18.05
C SER A 332 18.20 -21.65 17.09
N VAL A 333 18.62 -22.77 17.67
CA VAL A 333 19.06 -23.95 16.89
C VAL A 333 17.89 -24.92 16.87
N GLY A 334 17.42 -25.25 15.66
CA GLY A 334 16.39 -26.25 15.44
C GLY A 334 16.92 -27.68 15.64
N VAL A 335 16.00 -28.65 15.70
CA VAL A 335 16.33 -30.08 15.85
C VAL A 335 17.15 -30.61 14.66
N ASP A 336 16.97 -30.01 13.49
CA ASP A 336 17.70 -30.24 12.25
C ASP A 336 19.12 -29.60 12.23
N LYS A 337 19.56 -29.02 13.35
CA LYS A 337 20.83 -28.29 13.49
C LYS A 337 20.92 -27.04 12.60
N GLN A 338 19.80 -26.52 12.12
CA GLN A 338 19.74 -25.25 11.40
C GLN A 338 19.39 -24.09 12.34
N LEU A 339 19.76 -22.87 11.95
CA LEU A 339 19.48 -21.67 12.74
C LEU A 339 18.12 -21.09 12.34
N TYR A 340 17.31 -20.71 13.33
CA TYR A 340 15.98 -20.13 13.13
C TYR A 340 15.87 -18.80 13.85
N ALA A 341 15.04 -17.89 13.32
CA ALA A 341 14.72 -16.66 14.03
C ALA A 341 13.89 -16.99 15.29
N THR A 342 14.41 -16.64 16.47
CA THR A 342 13.66 -16.75 17.73
C THR A 342 12.96 -15.44 17.99
N ASN A 343 11.70 -15.39 17.58
CA ASN A 343 10.80 -14.32 18.00
C ASN A 343 10.03 -14.86 19.21
N ARG A 344 10.32 -14.33 20.41
CA ARG A 344 9.69 -14.79 21.67
C ARG A 344 8.15 -14.74 21.59
N HIS A 345 7.64 -13.77 20.85
CA HIS A 345 6.30 -13.70 20.23
C HIS A 345 6.51 -12.93 18.91
N PHE A 346 5.85 -13.31 17.82
CA PHE A 346 6.22 -12.80 16.50
C PHE A 346 5.18 -11.90 15.82
N VAL A 347 3.97 -11.79 16.32
CA VAL A 347 2.93 -10.95 15.71
C VAL A 347 2.96 -9.56 16.31
#